data_AF-A0AAN7LXE4-F1
#
_entry.id   AF-A0AAN7LXE4-F1
#
_cell.length_a   1.000
_cell.length_b   1.000
_cell.length_c   1.000
_cell.angle_alpha   90.00
_cell.angle_beta   90.00
_cell.angle_gamma   90.00
#
_symmetry.space_group_name_H-M   'P 1'
#
loop_
_entity.id
_entity.type
_entity.pdbx_description
1 polymer ?
#
loop_
_entity_poly.entity_id
_entity_poly.type
_entity_poly.pdbx_seq_one_letter_code
_entity_poly.pdbx_strand_id
1 'polypeptide(L)'
;MDKMAASSLSVASPLWAHRSVLRAASVSRVVRVAAPRAALVEAPSGLPPVRDNGRITLSVSVAERAEDIQAESKAMARAANATVYSPGLLALRYGSRPIKVATRALEILVALGSFGVKLLIDQSSGKMDQNKRKRGAELKRIFTRLGPTFAKIGQGLSTRPDICPLEYLEELAELQDALPTFPDKEAFACIERELGLSLDSIFSSISPSPIAAASLGQVYKAQLRYSGQVVAVKVQRPGIEESIGLDFYLIRGLGIFINKYVDIITSDVVALIDEFAGRFFQELNYVQVNTGREKCKAVQKIVCRQAGCPCS
;
A
#
# COMPACT_ATOMS: atom_id res chain seq x y z
N MET A 1 13.07 78.04 31.84
CA MET A 1 14.37 77.35 31.91
C MET A 1 14.17 75.90 31.48
N ASP A 2 14.52 75.42 30.30
CA ASP A 2 14.92 76.01 29.02
C ASP A 2 14.78 74.86 27.98
N LYS A 3 14.18 75.20 26.83
CA LYS A 3 14.46 74.82 25.41
C LYS A 3 14.65 73.33 25.02
N MET A 4 13.85 72.77 24.08
CA MET A 4 13.89 72.92 22.60
C MET A 4 15.24 72.58 21.94
N ALA A 5 15.26 71.57 21.04
CA ALA A 5 15.42 71.76 19.58
C ALA A 5 15.93 70.49 18.84
N ALA A 6 15.38 70.32 17.63
CA ALA A 6 15.74 69.40 16.57
C ALA A 6 17.16 69.62 15.99
N SER A 7 17.71 68.62 15.29
CA SER A 7 18.09 68.75 13.87
C SER A 7 18.77 67.50 13.28
N SER A 8 18.40 67.27 12.02
CA SER A 8 18.95 66.40 10.98
C SER A 8 20.36 66.80 10.49
N LEU A 9 21.11 65.83 9.95
CA LEU A 9 22.16 65.89 8.90
C LEU A 9 22.44 64.42 8.53
N SER A 10 22.22 63.86 7.34
CA SER A 10 22.64 64.16 5.95
C SER A 10 24.12 63.87 5.63
N VAL A 11 24.28 63.07 4.56
CA VAL A 11 25.44 62.87 3.65
C VAL A 11 26.52 61.83 4.03
N ALA A 12 26.53 60.71 3.29
CA ALA A 12 27.69 60.26 2.48
C ALA A 12 27.33 59.05 1.57
N SER A 13 27.27 59.29 0.26
CA SER A 13 27.62 58.34 -0.83
C SER A 13 29.06 58.70 -1.27
N PRO A 14 29.87 57.91 -2.04
CA PRO A 14 29.46 57.33 -3.33
C PRO A 14 30.23 56.12 -3.97
N LEU A 15 29.58 55.53 -4.99
CA LEU A 15 30.11 55.09 -6.32
C LEU A 15 30.86 53.74 -6.59
N TRP A 16 30.35 53.11 -7.68
CA TRP A 16 30.95 52.17 -8.66
C TRP A 16 30.94 50.66 -8.28
N ALA A 17 30.58 49.69 -9.14
CA ALA A 17 30.52 49.65 -10.59
C ALA A 17 29.53 48.57 -11.12
N HIS A 18 29.01 48.87 -12.32
CA HIS A 18 28.50 47.99 -13.37
C HIS A 18 28.64 46.47 -13.19
N ARG A 19 27.53 45.74 -13.37
CA ARG A 19 27.60 44.36 -13.86
C ARG A 19 26.65 44.11 -15.03
N SER A 20 27.31 43.80 -16.13
CA SER A 20 26.89 43.54 -17.50
C SER A 20 25.73 42.55 -17.65
N VAL A 21 24.81 42.92 -18.52
CA VAL A 21 23.89 42.03 -19.23
C VAL A 21 24.71 41.15 -20.18
N LEU A 22 24.71 39.83 -19.96
CA LEU A 22 25.16 38.87 -20.96
C LEU A 22 24.04 37.85 -21.21
N ARG A 23 23.54 37.89 -22.45
CA ARG A 23 22.72 36.86 -23.09
C ARG A 23 23.49 35.54 -23.08
N ALA A 24 22.94 34.52 -22.44
CA ALA A 24 23.35 33.14 -22.68
C ALA A 24 22.42 32.53 -23.73
N ALA A 25 23.01 32.17 -24.87
CA ALA A 25 22.35 31.53 -25.99
C ALA A 25 21.81 30.15 -25.61
N SER A 26 20.58 29.88 -26.06
CA SER A 26 19.95 28.56 -26.08
C SER A 26 20.77 27.59 -26.94
N VAL A 27 21.36 26.57 -26.32
CA VAL A 27 21.89 25.39 -27.00
C VAL A 27 21.02 24.20 -26.59
N SER A 28 20.08 23.83 -27.45
CA SER A 28 19.34 22.58 -27.37
C SER A 28 20.31 21.41 -27.58
N ARG A 29 20.72 20.76 -26.49
CA ARG A 29 21.42 19.46 -26.56
C ARG A 29 20.37 18.36 -26.53
N VAL A 30 20.06 17.81 -27.70
CA VAL A 30 19.28 16.57 -27.84
C VAL A 30 20.08 15.43 -27.21
N VAL A 31 19.67 15.01 -26.01
CA VAL A 31 20.19 13.79 -25.39
C VAL A 31 19.48 12.61 -26.05
N ARG A 32 20.17 11.94 -26.99
CA ARG A 32 19.77 10.62 -27.46
C ARG A 32 20.00 9.62 -26.33
N VAL A 33 18.93 9.14 -25.72
CA VAL A 33 18.96 7.98 -24.82
C VAL A 33 19.14 6.73 -25.68
N ALA A 34 20.32 6.14 -25.61
CA ALA A 34 20.59 4.83 -26.21
C ALA A 34 19.83 3.75 -25.43
N ALA A 35 19.14 2.87 -26.15
CA ALA A 35 18.49 1.69 -25.58
C ALA A 35 19.51 0.79 -24.85
N PRO A 36 19.17 0.22 -23.68
CA PRO A 36 20.08 -0.68 -23.00
C PRO A 36 20.22 -1.99 -23.81
N ARG A 37 21.43 -2.21 -24.31
CA ARG A 37 21.90 -3.52 -24.82
C ARG A 37 21.89 -4.51 -23.66
N ALA A 38 21.14 -5.59 -23.81
CA ALA A 38 21.21 -6.75 -22.92
C ALA A 38 22.65 -7.30 -22.93
N ALA A 39 23.32 -7.24 -21.77
CA ALA A 39 24.57 -7.93 -21.54
C ALA A 39 24.25 -9.32 -20.99
N LEU A 40 24.50 -10.37 -21.78
CA LEU A 40 24.60 -11.73 -21.30
C LEU A 40 25.77 -11.78 -20.30
N VAL A 41 25.48 -12.06 -19.03
CA VAL A 41 26.50 -12.45 -18.06
C VAL A 41 26.58 -13.97 -18.12
N GLU A 42 27.62 -14.49 -18.76
CA GLU A 42 28.01 -15.89 -18.63
C GLU A 42 28.47 -16.15 -17.18
N ALA A 43 27.84 -17.12 -16.52
CA ALA A 43 28.28 -17.61 -15.22
C ALA A 43 29.53 -18.49 -15.40
N PRO A 44 30.54 -18.40 -14.51
CA PRO A 44 31.76 -19.18 -14.64
C PRO A 44 31.49 -20.66 -14.33
N SER A 45 31.93 -21.51 -15.25
CA SER A 45 32.01 -22.95 -15.15
C SER A 45 33.06 -23.39 -14.12
N GLY A 46 32.72 -24.33 -13.24
CA GLY A 46 33.70 -24.97 -12.37
C GLY A 46 33.14 -25.77 -11.21
N LEU A 47 32.71 -27.01 -11.45
CA LEU A 47 32.83 -28.10 -10.47
C LEU A 47 33.29 -29.38 -11.21
N PRO A 48 34.18 -30.19 -10.62
CA PRO A 48 34.81 -31.31 -11.31
C PRO A 48 33.81 -32.47 -11.49
N PRO A 49 34.02 -33.36 -12.48
CA PRO A 49 33.11 -34.46 -12.76
C PRO A 49 33.22 -35.53 -11.67
N VAL A 50 32.13 -35.77 -10.94
CA VAL A 50 31.96 -37.01 -10.18
C VAL A 50 31.53 -38.10 -11.16
N ARG A 51 32.39 -39.11 -11.32
CA ARG A 51 32.12 -40.33 -12.07
C ARG A 51 31.27 -41.24 -11.17
N ASP A 52 30.03 -41.49 -11.56
CA ASP A 52 29.29 -42.66 -11.07
C ASP A 52 28.65 -43.40 -12.24
N ASN A 53 28.78 -44.72 -12.20
CA ASN A 53 28.43 -45.64 -13.27
C ASN A 53 26.93 -45.96 -13.22
N GLY A 54 26.20 -45.56 -14.27
CA GLY A 54 25.05 -46.33 -14.76
C GLY A 54 23.66 -45.79 -14.41
N ARG A 55 23.04 -45.17 -15.43
CA ARG A 55 21.60 -44.87 -15.63
C ARG A 55 20.92 -43.98 -14.57
N ILE A 56 19.93 -43.18 -15.02
CA ILE A 56 19.11 -42.17 -14.28
C ILE A 56 19.77 -40.77 -14.40
N THR A 57 19.19 -39.65 -14.88
CA THR A 57 17.83 -39.22 -15.24
C THR A 57 17.96 -38.03 -16.22
N LEU A 58 17.64 -38.19 -17.49
CA LEU A 58 17.52 -37.07 -18.46
C LEU A 58 16.09 -36.52 -18.54
N SER A 59 15.14 -37.15 -17.85
CA SER A 59 13.73 -36.78 -17.82
C SER A 59 13.35 -35.80 -16.72
N VAL A 60 14.20 -35.57 -15.71
CA VAL A 60 13.89 -34.66 -14.58
C VAL A 60 14.13 -33.19 -14.96
N SER A 61 15.12 -32.88 -15.79
CA SER A 61 15.50 -31.48 -16.09
C SER A 61 14.58 -30.77 -17.09
N VAL A 62 13.84 -31.49 -17.94
CA VAL A 62 12.90 -30.88 -18.89
C VAL A 62 11.56 -30.59 -18.22
N ALA A 63 11.12 -31.46 -17.32
CA ALA A 63 9.90 -31.27 -16.53
C ALA A 63 10.04 -30.08 -15.57
N GLU A 64 11.13 -30.01 -14.80
CA GLU A 64 11.40 -28.88 -13.89
C GLU A 64 11.50 -27.54 -14.65
N ARG A 65 12.16 -27.53 -15.82
CA ARG A 65 12.32 -26.31 -16.63
C ARG A 65 11.02 -25.88 -17.32
N ALA A 66 10.15 -26.83 -17.67
CA ALA A 66 8.83 -26.55 -18.21
C ALA A 66 7.88 -26.03 -17.12
N GLU A 67 7.95 -26.58 -15.91
CA GLU A 67 7.21 -26.10 -14.74
C GLU A 67 7.65 -24.69 -14.33
N ASP A 68 8.95 -24.39 -14.37
CA ASP A 68 9.48 -23.04 -14.11
C ASP A 68 9.02 -22.02 -15.15
N ILE A 69 9.09 -22.34 -16.45
CA ILE A 69 8.59 -21.45 -17.53
C ILE A 69 7.06 -21.27 -17.41
N GLN A 70 6.34 -22.30 -16.99
CA GLN A 70 4.90 -22.21 -16.79
C GLN A 70 4.53 -21.42 -15.51
N ALA A 71 5.35 -21.51 -14.48
CA ALA A 71 5.23 -20.70 -13.27
C ALA A 71 5.54 -19.23 -13.55
N GLU A 72 6.59 -18.96 -14.32
CA GLU A 72 6.97 -17.60 -14.76
C GLU A 72 5.93 -16.99 -15.69
N SER A 73 5.42 -17.73 -16.68
CA SER A 73 4.35 -17.23 -17.57
C SER A 73 3.03 -16.98 -16.82
N LYS A 74 2.66 -17.85 -15.85
CA LYS A 74 1.54 -17.59 -14.94
C LYS A 74 1.80 -16.39 -14.04
N ALA A 75 3.03 -16.21 -13.53
CA ALA A 75 3.41 -15.04 -12.74
C ALA A 75 3.36 -13.75 -13.57
N MET A 76 3.85 -13.76 -14.81
CA MET A 76 3.79 -12.65 -15.75
C MET A 76 2.35 -12.31 -16.16
N ALA A 77 1.52 -13.32 -16.43
CA ALA A 77 0.09 -13.12 -16.69
C ALA A 77 -0.64 -12.53 -15.46
N ARG A 78 -0.26 -12.94 -14.24
CA ARG A 78 -0.77 -12.34 -13.00
C ARG A 78 -0.30 -10.90 -12.82
N ALA A 79 0.96 -10.59 -13.17
CA ALA A 79 1.50 -9.22 -13.13
C ALA A 79 0.79 -8.31 -14.12
N ALA A 80 0.51 -8.81 -15.33
CA ALA A 80 -0.18 -8.08 -16.39
C ALA A 80 -1.63 -7.75 -16.02
N ASN A 81 -2.29 -8.61 -15.24
CA ASN A 81 -3.64 -8.39 -14.74
C ASN A 81 -3.70 -7.71 -13.36
N ALA A 82 -2.57 -7.24 -12.82
CA ALA A 82 -2.53 -6.65 -11.49
C ALA A 82 -3.31 -5.33 -11.44
N THR A 83 -4.05 -5.10 -10.35
CA THR A 83 -4.73 -3.83 -10.12
C THR A 83 -3.70 -2.73 -9.89
N VAL A 84 -3.41 -1.96 -10.92
CA VAL A 84 -2.64 -0.72 -10.83
C VAL A 84 -3.58 0.39 -10.35
N TYR A 85 -3.12 1.19 -9.37
CA TYR A 85 -3.84 2.39 -8.98
C TYR A 85 -3.94 3.35 -10.18
N SER A 86 -5.17 3.66 -10.58
CA SER A 86 -5.45 4.67 -11.60
C SER A 86 -6.71 5.44 -11.21
N PRO A 87 -6.58 6.74 -10.85
CA PRO A 87 -7.74 7.56 -10.48
C PRO A 87 -8.83 7.58 -11.55
N GLY A 88 -8.44 7.60 -12.83
CA GLY A 88 -9.37 7.59 -13.96
C GLY A 88 -10.19 6.29 -14.03
N LEU A 89 -9.56 5.14 -13.82
CA LEU A 89 -10.26 3.85 -13.82
C LEU A 89 -11.22 3.73 -12.63
N LEU A 90 -10.81 4.21 -11.44
CA LEU A 90 -11.69 4.24 -10.27
C LEU A 90 -12.91 5.14 -10.51
N ALA A 91 -12.69 6.32 -11.11
CA ALA A 91 -13.78 7.25 -11.43
C ALA A 91 -14.79 6.65 -12.41
N LEU A 92 -14.32 5.96 -13.47
CA LEU A 92 -15.21 5.27 -14.41
C LEU A 92 -15.98 4.12 -13.74
N ARG A 93 -15.29 3.31 -12.92
CA ARG A 93 -15.87 2.14 -12.25
C ARG A 93 -16.93 2.53 -11.20
N TYR A 94 -16.64 3.53 -10.37
CA TYR A 94 -17.50 3.91 -9.25
C TYR A 94 -18.46 5.04 -9.59
N GLY A 95 -18.14 5.90 -10.56
CA GLY A 95 -19.08 6.90 -11.08
C GLY A 95 -20.36 6.28 -11.63
N SER A 96 -20.28 5.04 -12.13
CA SER A 96 -21.43 4.28 -12.64
C SER A 96 -22.22 3.54 -11.54
N ARG A 97 -21.81 3.63 -10.26
CA ARG A 97 -22.38 2.85 -9.14
C ARG A 97 -22.80 3.76 -7.96
N PRO A 98 -23.73 4.73 -8.18
CA PRO A 98 -24.02 5.78 -7.20
C PRO A 98 -24.52 5.27 -5.86
N ILE A 99 -25.31 4.19 -5.83
CA ILE A 99 -25.85 3.62 -4.58
C ILE A 99 -24.73 3.04 -3.72
N LYS A 100 -23.78 2.28 -4.31
CA LYS A 100 -22.62 1.74 -3.59
C LYS A 100 -21.72 2.85 -3.05
N VAL A 101 -21.52 3.91 -3.85
CA VAL A 101 -20.74 5.09 -3.44
C VAL A 101 -21.41 5.81 -2.27
N ALA A 102 -22.71 6.09 -2.38
CA ALA A 102 -23.45 6.84 -1.36
C ALA A 102 -23.55 6.08 -0.03
N THR A 103 -23.81 4.77 -0.09
CA THR A 103 -23.86 3.92 1.11
C THR A 103 -22.53 3.89 1.84
N ARG A 104 -21.43 3.69 1.11
CA ARG A 104 -20.09 3.71 1.72
C ARG A 104 -19.70 5.09 2.23
N ALA A 105 -20.02 6.15 1.49
CA ALA A 105 -19.79 7.52 1.94
C ALA A 105 -20.55 7.81 3.25
N LEU A 106 -21.81 7.40 3.34
CA LEU A 106 -22.61 7.57 4.56
C LEU A 106 -22.00 6.80 5.74
N GLU A 107 -21.56 5.56 5.54
CA GLU A 107 -20.90 4.77 6.58
C GLU A 107 -19.66 5.49 7.14
N ILE A 108 -18.79 6.00 6.25
CA ILE A 108 -17.58 6.75 6.62
C ILE A 108 -17.95 8.04 7.34
N LEU A 109 -18.89 8.82 6.78
CA LEU A 109 -19.33 10.10 7.33
C LEU A 109 -19.98 9.94 8.70
N VAL A 110 -20.81 8.93 8.90
CA VAL A 110 -21.43 8.66 10.21
C VAL A 110 -20.36 8.23 11.23
N ALA A 111 -19.44 7.35 10.84
CA ALA A 111 -18.38 6.89 11.73
C ALA A 111 -17.47 8.04 12.18
N LEU A 112 -16.89 8.80 11.22
CA LEU A 112 -15.99 9.91 11.52
C LEU A 112 -16.73 11.13 12.07
N GLY A 113 -17.95 11.40 11.61
CA GLY A 113 -18.79 12.50 12.10
C GLY A 113 -19.18 12.31 13.56
N SER A 114 -19.57 11.10 13.95
CA SER A 114 -19.87 10.79 15.36
C SER A 114 -18.66 10.99 16.28
N PHE A 115 -17.45 10.72 15.78
CA PHE A 115 -16.20 11.00 16.48
C PHE A 115 -15.91 12.50 16.56
N GLY A 116 -16.10 13.24 15.46
CA GLY A 116 -15.97 14.69 15.44
C GLY A 116 -16.90 15.40 16.42
N VAL A 117 -18.18 15.02 16.48
CA VAL A 117 -19.14 15.54 17.48
C VAL A 117 -18.64 15.31 18.90
N LYS A 118 -18.09 14.12 19.18
CA LYS A 118 -17.54 13.80 20.51
C LYS A 118 -16.31 14.65 20.86
N LEU A 119 -15.46 14.97 19.88
CA LEU A 119 -14.34 15.90 20.09
C LEU A 119 -14.82 17.33 20.36
N LEU A 120 -15.86 17.80 19.65
CA LEU A 120 -16.46 19.11 19.91
C LEU A 120 -17.07 19.20 21.31
N ILE A 121 -17.72 18.13 21.79
CA ILE A 121 -18.23 18.06 23.16
C ILE A 121 -17.08 18.13 24.18
N ASP A 122 -15.99 17.40 23.95
CA ASP A 122 -14.82 17.43 24.83
C ASP A 122 -14.16 18.82 24.86
N GLN A 123 -14.09 19.49 23.71
CA GLN A 123 -13.59 20.86 23.57
C GLN A 123 -14.47 21.85 24.33
N SER A 124 -15.79 21.80 24.13
CA SER A 124 -16.75 22.65 24.84
C SER A 124 -16.78 22.39 26.34
N SER A 125 -16.41 21.19 26.79
CA SER A 125 -16.38 20.82 28.20
C SER A 125 -15.02 21.04 28.87
N GLY A 126 -14.00 21.49 28.13
CA GLY A 126 -12.63 21.63 28.63
C GLY A 126 -11.94 20.31 29.01
N LYS A 127 -12.43 19.16 28.52
CA LYS A 127 -11.95 17.81 28.89
C LYS A 127 -11.09 17.15 27.80
N MET A 128 -10.64 17.90 26.80
CA MET A 128 -9.86 17.35 25.68
C MET A 128 -8.62 16.59 26.16
N ASP A 129 -7.81 17.19 27.04
CA ASP A 129 -6.56 16.58 27.50
C ASP A 129 -6.80 15.29 28.29
N GLN A 130 -7.82 15.27 29.16
CA GLN A 130 -8.16 14.10 29.97
C GLN A 130 -8.67 12.94 29.11
N ASN A 131 -9.34 13.24 27.99
CA ASN A 131 -9.97 12.24 27.14
C ASN A 131 -9.07 11.77 25.97
N LYS A 132 -7.85 12.30 25.79
CA LYS A 132 -7.00 11.99 24.63
C LYS A 132 -6.84 10.49 24.39
N ARG A 133 -6.43 9.74 25.41
CA ARG A 133 -6.25 8.28 25.28
C ARG A 133 -7.56 7.55 24.96
N LYS A 134 -8.66 7.95 25.60
CA LYS A 134 -10.00 7.40 25.31
C LYS A 134 -10.40 7.64 23.86
N ARG A 135 -10.11 8.82 23.32
CA ARG A 135 -10.39 9.18 21.92
C ARG A 135 -9.45 8.49 20.93
N GLY A 136 -8.18 8.31 21.27
CA GLY A 136 -7.24 7.50 20.50
C GLY A 136 -7.75 6.05 20.35
N ALA A 137 -8.15 5.42 21.46
CA ALA A 137 -8.72 4.08 21.44
C ALA A 137 -10.03 3.99 20.64
N GLU A 138 -10.86 5.04 20.69
CA GLU A 138 -12.10 5.13 19.90
C GLU A 138 -11.80 5.26 18.40
N LEU A 139 -10.83 6.11 18.02
CA LEU A 139 -10.41 6.29 16.64
C LEU A 139 -9.83 5.00 16.06
N LYS A 140 -9.00 4.29 16.83
CA LYS A 140 -8.51 2.94 16.49
C LYS A 140 -9.65 1.98 16.15
N ARG A 141 -10.69 1.92 17.00
CA ARG A 141 -11.87 1.06 16.78
C ARG A 141 -12.63 1.48 15.52
N ILE A 142 -12.79 2.78 15.28
CA ILE A 142 -13.45 3.29 14.08
C ILE A 142 -12.66 2.88 12.83
N PHE A 143 -11.34 3.07 12.81
CA PHE A 143 -10.51 2.69 11.67
C PHE A 143 -10.50 1.18 11.44
N THR A 144 -10.47 0.38 12.50
CA THR A 144 -10.59 -1.08 12.41
C THR A 144 -11.93 -1.48 11.79
N ARG A 145 -13.04 -0.84 12.22
CA ARG A 145 -14.39 -1.11 11.71
C ARG A 145 -14.57 -0.66 10.25
N LEU A 146 -14.03 0.50 9.88
CA LEU A 146 -14.10 1.00 8.52
C LEU A 146 -13.26 0.14 7.55
N GLY A 147 -12.29 -0.60 8.06
CA GLY A 147 -11.62 -1.66 7.31
C GLY A 147 -10.20 -1.29 6.83
N PRO A 148 -9.64 -2.05 5.87
CA PRO A 148 -8.22 -2.04 5.56
C PRO A 148 -7.66 -0.67 5.18
N THR A 149 -8.43 0.14 4.44
CA THR A 149 -7.98 1.48 4.01
C THR A 149 -7.70 2.37 5.22
N PHE A 150 -8.67 2.46 6.13
CA PHE A 150 -8.58 3.30 7.32
C PHE A 150 -7.60 2.75 8.35
N ALA A 151 -7.50 1.42 8.49
CA ALA A 151 -6.46 0.82 9.30
C ALA A 151 -5.05 1.22 8.80
N LYS A 152 -4.80 1.19 7.49
CA LYS A 152 -3.51 1.62 6.91
C LYS A 152 -3.26 3.12 7.06
N ILE A 153 -4.31 3.95 6.92
CA ILE A 153 -4.22 5.39 7.20
C ILE A 153 -3.83 5.60 8.66
N GLY A 154 -4.45 4.88 9.61
CA GLY A 154 -4.09 4.90 11.02
C GLY A 154 -2.63 4.51 11.27
N GLN A 155 -2.14 3.45 10.62
CA GLN A 155 -0.73 3.06 10.68
C GLN A 155 0.19 4.20 10.19
N GLY A 156 -0.16 4.86 9.09
CA GLY A 156 0.57 6.02 8.58
C GLY A 156 0.55 7.24 9.52
N LEU A 157 -0.58 7.46 10.21
CA LEU A 157 -0.70 8.53 11.20
C LEU A 157 0.10 8.23 12.48
N SER A 158 0.19 6.96 12.90
CA SER A 158 0.92 6.55 14.10
C SER A 158 2.43 6.86 14.07
N THR A 159 2.99 7.09 12.87
CA THR A 159 4.41 7.44 12.69
C THR A 159 4.65 8.94 12.52
N ARG A 160 3.59 9.76 12.58
CA ARG A 160 3.62 11.20 12.33
C ARG A 160 3.19 12.01 13.56
N PRO A 161 4.14 12.32 14.47
CA PRO A 161 3.85 13.08 15.69
C PRO A 161 3.47 14.55 15.43
N ASP A 162 3.68 15.03 14.20
CA ASP A 162 3.22 16.34 13.72
C ASP A 162 1.70 16.41 13.52
N ILE A 163 1.01 15.27 13.39
CA ILE A 163 -0.42 15.22 13.04
C ILE A 163 -1.31 14.83 14.22
N CYS A 164 -0.81 13.99 15.13
CA CYS A 164 -1.60 13.43 16.23
C CYS A 164 -0.85 13.53 17.57
N PRO A 165 -1.56 13.79 18.68
CA PRO A 165 -0.96 13.79 20.01
C PRO A 165 -0.47 12.38 20.39
N LEU A 166 0.49 12.31 21.32
CA LEU A 166 1.19 11.07 21.66
C LEU A 166 0.24 9.91 22.01
N GLU A 167 -0.82 10.18 22.77
CA GLU A 167 -1.79 9.17 23.20
C GLU A 167 -2.57 8.57 22.03
N TYR A 168 -2.71 9.29 20.91
CA TYR A 168 -3.31 8.76 19.69
C TYR A 168 -2.32 7.91 18.91
N LEU A 169 -1.05 8.32 18.85
CA LEU A 169 0.00 7.55 18.17
C LEU A 169 0.15 6.16 18.80
N GLU A 170 0.19 6.10 20.14
CA GLU A 170 0.27 4.85 20.89
C GLU A 170 -0.90 3.91 20.57
N GLU A 171 -2.14 4.43 20.60
CA GLU A 171 -3.32 3.62 20.28
C GLU A 171 -3.34 3.21 18.80
N LEU A 172 -2.99 4.11 17.87
CA LEU A 172 -2.98 3.79 16.44
C LEU A 172 -1.84 2.84 16.05
N ALA A 173 -0.74 2.79 16.81
CA ALA A 173 0.35 1.84 16.58
C ALA A 173 -0.12 0.38 16.72
N GLU A 174 -1.10 0.11 17.60
CA GLU A 174 -1.68 -1.22 17.77
C GLU A 174 -2.42 -1.74 16.51
N LEU A 175 -2.76 -0.86 15.56
CA LEU A 175 -3.33 -1.27 14.26
C LEU A 175 -2.33 -2.09 13.42
N GLN A 176 -1.04 -2.10 13.77
CA GLN A 176 -0.01 -2.88 13.09
C GLN A 176 -0.08 -4.37 13.48
N ASP A 177 -0.45 -4.68 14.73
CA ASP A 177 -0.25 -6.02 15.31
C ASP A 177 -1.53 -6.86 15.43
N ALA A 178 -2.73 -6.25 15.37
CA ALA A 178 -3.96 -6.93 15.78
C ALA A 178 -5.19 -6.64 14.90
N LEU A 179 -5.13 -6.93 13.60
CA LEU A 179 -6.32 -6.85 12.74
C LEU A 179 -7.13 -8.16 12.77
N PRO A 180 -8.48 -8.07 12.82
CA PRO A 180 -9.32 -9.24 12.93
C PRO A 180 -9.16 -10.17 11.72
N THR A 181 -9.22 -11.46 11.99
CA THR A 181 -9.24 -12.52 10.98
C THR A 181 -10.60 -12.55 10.26
N PHE A 182 -10.60 -12.96 8.99
CA PHE A 182 -11.81 -13.38 8.27
C PHE A 182 -11.95 -14.91 8.34
N PRO A 183 -13.12 -15.49 8.02
CA PRO A 183 -13.37 -16.92 8.19
C PRO A 183 -12.38 -17.81 7.42
N ASP A 184 -11.79 -18.81 8.10
CA ASP A 184 -10.80 -19.72 7.50
C ASP A 184 -11.36 -20.48 6.29
N LYS A 185 -12.65 -20.82 6.31
CA LYS A 185 -13.34 -21.44 5.18
C LYS A 185 -13.27 -20.58 3.91
N GLU A 186 -13.39 -19.27 4.07
CA GLU A 186 -13.30 -18.34 2.94
C GLU A 186 -11.86 -18.21 2.44
N ALA A 187 -10.89 -18.21 3.36
CA ALA A 187 -9.46 -18.23 3.02
C ALA A 187 -9.09 -19.49 2.23
N PHE A 188 -9.52 -20.67 2.69
CA PHE A 188 -9.28 -21.95 2.03
C PHE A 188 -9.96 -22.01 0.66
N ALA A 189 -11.21 -21.58 0.53
CA ALA A 189 -11.89 -21.49 -0.76
C ALA A 189 -11.19 -20.52 -1.72
N CYS A 190 -10.61 -19.43 -1.22
CA CYS A 190 -9.78 -18.52 -2.01
C CYS A 190 -8.51 -19.21 -2.53
N ILE A 191 -7.84 -20.02 -1.69
CA ILE A 191 -6.66 -20.78 -2.08
C ILE A 191 -6.98 -21.73 -3.23
N GLU A 192 -8.02 -22.55 -3.07
CA GLU A 192 -8.39 -23.56 -4.06
C GLU A 192 -8.82 -22.93 -5.38
N ARG A 193 -9.57 -21.82 -5.32
CA ARG A 193 -10.02 -21.10 -6.53
C ARG A 193 -8.87 -20.51 -7.33
N GLU A 194 -7.89 -19.92 -6.65
CA GLU A 194 -6.76 -19.26 -7.31
C GLU A 194 -5.74 -20.27 -7.87
N LEU A 195 -5.56 -21.40 -7.18
CA LEU A 195 -4.65 -22.46 -7.62
C LEU A 195 -5.30 -23.48 -8.57
N GLY A 196 -6.63 -23.54 -8.60
CA GLY A 196 -7.40 -24.51 -9.41
C GLY A 196 -7.26 -25.95 -8.93
N LEU A 197 -6.82 -26.16 -7.70
CA LEU A 197 -6.48 -27.46 -7.11
C LEU A 197 -7.00 -27.52 -5.67
N SER A 198 -7.36 -28.71 -5.20
CA SER A 198 -7.77 -28.92 -3.79
C SER A 198 -6.61 -28.70 -2.83
N LEU A 199 -6.89 -28.23 -1.62
CA LEU A 199 -5.85 -28.06 -0.60
C LEU A 199 -5.07 -29.35 -0.33
N ASP A 200 -5.77 -30.48 -0.26
CA ASP A 200 -5.17 -31.79 -0.01
C ASP A 200 -4.21 -32.23 -1.11
N SER A 201 -4.43 -31.80 -2.36
CA SER A 201 -3.51 -32.11 -3.47
C SER A 201 -2.21 -31.30 -3.41
N ILE A 202 -2.27 -30.07 -2.87
CA ILE A 202 -1.13 -29.14 -2.81
C ILE A 202 -0.32 -29.32 -1.52
N PHE A 203 -1.01 -29.46 -0.40
CA PHE A 203 -0.42 -29.47 0.94
C PHE A 203 -0.56 -30.84 1.60
N SER A 204 0.50 -31.31 2.26
CA SER A 204 0.42 -32.47 3.16
C SER A 204 -0.21 -32.08 4.50
N SER A 205 -0.07 -30.82 4.91
CA SER A 205 -0.76 -30.24 6.07
C SER A 205 -0.87 -28.73 5.93
N ILE A 206 -1.94 -28.14 6.46
CA ILE A 206 -2.14 -26.70 6.60
C ILE A 206 -2.73 -26.40 7.99
N SER A 207 -2.30 -25.30 8.62
CA SER A 207 -2.81 -24.91 9.93
C SER A 207 -4.30 -24.57 9.85
N PRO A 208 -5.14 -25.05 10.79
CA PRO A 208 -6.58 -24.79 10.75
C PRO A 208 -6.93 -23.32 11.02
N SER A 209 -6.04 -22.60 11.71
CA SER A 209 -6.14 -21.17 12.00
C SER A 209 -4.90 -20.43 11.46
N PRO A 210 -5.00 -19.11 11.21
CA PRO A 210 -3.87 -18.33 10.75
C PRO A 210 -2.82 -18.18 11.85
N ILE A 211 -1.55 -18.21 11.47
CA ILE A 211 -0.41 -17.93 12.35
C ILE A 211 -0.15 -16.44 12.51
N ALA A 212 -0.66 -15.62 11.57
CA ALA A 212 -0.61 -14.17 11.63
C ALA A 212 -1.76 -13.57 10.81
N ALA A 213 -2.24 -12.40 11.22
CA ALA A 213 -3.15 -11.58 10.46
C ALA A 213 -2.49 -10.24 10.15
N ALA A 214 -2.66 -9.76 8.93
CA ALA A 214 -2.18 -8.45 8.49
C ALA A 214 -3.37 -7.62 7.96
N SER A 215 -3.09 -6.37 7.60
CA SER A 215 -4.11 -5.48 7.05
C SER A 215 -4.73 -5.99 5.75
N LEU A 216 -3.92 -6.62 4.90
CA LEU A 216 -4.37 -7.07 3.59
C LEU A 216 -4.79 -8.54 3.50
N GLY A 217 -4.55 -9.33 4.55
CA GLY A 217 -4.72 -10.77 4.47
C GLY A 217 -4.36 -11.52 5.75
N GLN A 218 -4.34 -12.83 5.64
CA GLN A 218 -3.96 -13.77 6.68
C GLN A 218 -2.79 -14.64 6.22
N VAL A 219 -2.06 -15.19 7.17
CA VAL A 219 -0.94 -16.10 6.90
C VAL A 219 -1.19 -17.43 7.58
N TYR A 220 -1.11 -18.51 6.83
CA TYR A 220 -1.22 -19.89 7.30
C TYR A 220 0.14 -20.58 7.20
N LYS A 221 0.40 -21.52 8.10
CA LYS A 221 1.55 -22.42 7.99
C LYS A 221 1.10 -23.65 7.23
N ALA A 222 1.81 -24.02 6.18
CA ALA A 222 1.53 -25.24 5.43
C ALA A 222 2.80 -26.02 5.12
N GLN A 223 2.64 -27.28 4.76
CA GLN A 223 3.70 -28.12 4.24
C GLN A 223 3.31 -28.60 2.84
N LEU A 224 4.18 -28.38 1.86
CA LEU A 224 3.95 -28.78 0.48
C LEU A 224 4.05 -30.30 0.34
N ARG A 225 3.11 -30.90 -0.40
CA ARG A 225 3.07 -32.36 -0.58
C ARG A 225 4.21 -32.87 -1.45
N TYR A 226 4.55 -32.17 -2.53
CA TYR A 226 5.55 -32.63 -3.50
C TYR A 226 6.99 -32.53 -2.97
N SER A 227 7.31 -31.48 -2.22
CA SER A 227 8.68 -31.22 -1.72
C SER A 227 8.87 -31.47 -0.23
N GLY A 228 7.78 -31.59 0.54
CA GLY A 228 7.83 -31.65 2.01
C GLY A 228 8.23 -30.31 2.66
N GLN A 229 8.42 -29.24 1.89
CA GLN A 229 8.87 -27.95 2.41
C GLN A 229 7.78 -27.25 3.22
N VAL A 230 8.15 -26.70 4.37
CA VAL A 230 7.27 -25.83 5.18
C VAL A 230 7.25 -24.43 4.59
N VAL A 231 6.05 -23.96 4.27
CA VAL A 231 5.78 -22.68 3.61
C VAL A 231 4.81 -21.82 4.42
N ALA A 232 4.89 -20.51 4.23
CA ALA A 232 3.88 -19.57 4.71
C ALA A 232 2.94 -19.23 3.55
N VAL A 233 1.66 -19.54 3.72
CA VAL A 233 0.61 -19.28 2.72
C VAL A 233 -0.08 -17.98 3.09
N LYS A 234 0.15 -16.93 2.30
CA LYS A 234 -0.52 -15.64 2.51
C LYS A 234 -1.79 -15.58 1.67
N VAL A 235 -2.93 -15.38 2.31
CA VAL A 235 -4.24 -15.28 1.67
C VAL A 235 -4.74 -13.85 1.80
N GLN A 236 -4.99 -13.20 0.67
CA GLN A 236 -5.56 -11.85 0.64
C GLN A 236 -7.00 -11.85 1.14
N ARG A 237 -7.43 -10.77 1.81
CA ARG A 237 -8.83 -10.58 2.19
C ARG A 237 -9.72 -10.57 0.95
N PRO A 238 -10.86 -11.28 0.96
CA PRO A 238 -11.80 -11.30 -0.14
C PRO A 238 -12.44 -9.92 -0.32
N GLY A 239 -12.63 -9.51 -1.59
CA GLY A 239 -13.25 -8.22 -1.94
C GLY A 239 -12.39 -6.98 -1.62
N ILE A 240 -11.15 -7.15 -1.18
CA ILE A 240 -10.32 -6.04 -0.69
C ILE A 240 -10.03 -4.98 -1.76
N GLU A 241 -9.84 -5.39 -3.01
CA GLU A 241 -9.59 -4.48 -4.14
C GLU A 241 -10.78 -3.55 -4.42
N GLU A 242 -12.01 -4.09 -4.33
CA GLU A 242 -13.23 -3.26 -4.50
C GLU A 242 -13.38 -2.30 -3.33
N SER A 243 -13.21 -2.78 -2.09
CA SER A 243 -13.29 -1.93 -0.89
C SER A 243 -12.27 -0.79 -0.93
N ILE A 244 -11.00 -1.10 -1.18
CA ILE A 244 -9.92 -0.10 -1.20
C ILE A 244 -10.12 0.87 -2.36
N GLY A 245 -10.47 0.36 -3.55
CA GLY A 245 -10.72 1.22 -4.71
C GLY A 245 -11.86 2.21 -4.47
N LEU A 246 -12.94 1.75 -3.81
CA LEU A 246 -14.07 2.61 -3.46
C LEU A 246 -13.69 3.66 -2.41
N ASP A 247 -12.96 3.26 -1.37
CA ASP A 247 -12.49 4.18 -0.33
C ASP A 247 -11.58 5.27 -0.91
N PHE A 248 -10.63 4.91 -1.79
CA PHE A 248 -9.75 5.90 -2.43
C PHE A 248 -10.48 6.79 -3.43
N TYR A 249 -11.51 6.30 -4.11
CA TYR A 249 -12.38 7.14 -4.93
C TYR A 249 -13.06 8.23 -4.07
N LEU A 250 -13.59 7.87 -2.90
CA LEU A 250 -14.21 8.80 -1.96
C LEU A 250 -13.21 9.77 -1.34
N ILE A 251 -12.09 9.27 -0.82
CA ILE A 251 -11.03 10.07 -0.18
C ILE A 251 -10.45 11.08 -1.18
N ARG A 252 -10.21 10.65 -2.42
CA ARG A 252 -9.71 11.55 -3.46
C ARG A 252 -10.74 12.62 -3.84
N GLY A 253 -12.03 12.28 -3.90
CA GLY A 253 -13.12 13.24 -4.08
C GLY A 253 -13.14 14.31 -2.98
N LEU A 254 -12.94 13.89 -1.72
CA LEU A 254 -12.78 14.80 -0.59
C LEU A 254 -11.52 15.67 -0.72
N GLY A 255 -10.39 15.11 -1.16
CA GLY A 255 -9.16 15.85 -1.42
C GLY A 255 -9.34 16.96 -2.46
N ILE A 256 -10.08 16.69 -3.55
CA ILE A 256 -10.42 17.72 -4.57
C ILE A 256 -11.24 18.84 -3.94
N PHE A 257 -12.21 18.50 -3.10
CA PHE A 257 -13.03 19.49 -2.39
C PHE A 257 -12.17 20.35 -1.46
N ILE A 258 -11.28 19.74 -0.67
CA ILE A 258 -10.36 20.46 0.22
C ILE A 258 -9.46 21.42 -0.56
N ASN A 259 -8.79 20.96 -1.62
CA ASN A 259 -7.92 21.81 -2.45
C ASN A 259 -8.69 23.00 -3.07
N LYS A 260 -9.98 22.85 -3.34
CA LYS A 260 -10.81 23.90 -3.96
C LYS A 260 -11.29 24.95 -2.96
N TYR A 261 -11.53 24.57 -1.70
CA TYR A 261 -12.22 25.41 -0.72
C TYR A 261 -11.37 25.79 0.49
N VAL A 262 -10.20 25.19 0.68
CA VAL A 262 -9.33 25.42 1.84
C VAL A 262 -7.97 25.95 1.39
N ASP A 263 -7.85 27.28 1.28
CA ASP A 263 -6.62 27.99 0.89
C ASP A 263 -5.47 27.89 1.92
N ILE A 264 -5.72 27.30 3.09
CA ILE A 264 -4.74 27.16 4.18
C ILE A 264 -3.74 26.03 3.93
N ILE A 265 -4.06 25.07 3.05
CA ILE A 265 -3.18 23.94 2.76
C ILE A 265 -2.42 24.22 1.46
N THR A 266 -1.17 24.69 1.57
CA THR A 266 -0.30 24.96 0.39
C THR A 266 0.11 23.68 -0.35
N SER A 267 -0.08 22.51 0.27
CA SER A 267 0.28 21.20 -0.29
C SER A 267 -0.88 20.60 -1.08
N ASP A 268 -0.59 20.04 -2.25
CA ASP A 268 -1.58 19.34 -3.05
C ASP A 268 -2.04 18.04 -2.34
N VAL A 269 -3.17 18.12 -1.64
CA VAL A 269 -3.75 17.01 -0.88
C VAL A 269 -4.08 15.83 -1.80
N VAL A 270 -4.50 16.11 -3.03
CA VAL A 270 -4.82 15.08 -4.02
C VAL A 270 -3.56 14.32 -4.43
N ALA A 271 -2.44 15.02 -4.64
CA ALA A 271 -1.16 14.37 -4.95
C ALA A 271 -0.69 13.46 -3.80
N LEU A 272 -0.85 13.90 -2.55
CA LEU A 272 -0.51 13.08 -1.38
C LEU A 272 -1.38 11.82 -1.29
N ILE A 273 -2.69 11.96 -1.56
CA ILE A 273 -3.62 10.83 -1.61
C ILE A 273 -3.22 9.87 -2.73
N ASP A 274 -2.90 10.38 -3.92
CA ASP A 274 -2.51 9.57 -5.08
C ASP A 274 -1.18 8.82 -4.83
N GLU A 275 -0.21 9.43 -4.15
CA GLU A 275 1.03 8.76 -3.74
C GLU A 275 0.77 7.66 -2.71
N PHE A 276 -0.02 7.96 -1.68
CA PHE A 276 -0.37 6.98 -0.65
C PHE A 276 -1.16 5.82 -1.24
N ALA A 277 -2.15 6.09 -2.09
CA ALA A 277 -2.91 5.08 -2.81
C ALA A 277 -2.01 4.24 -3.72
N GLY A 278 -1.08 4.86 -4.45
CA GLY A 278 -0.10 4.16 -5.28
C GLY A 278 0.71 3.14 -4.48
N ARG A 279 1.25 3.52 -3.32
CA ARG A 279 1.97 2.61 -2.42
C ARG A 279 1.07 1.50 -1.87
N PHE A 280 -0.17 1.82 -1.52
CA PHE A 280 -1.14 0.84 -1.03
C PHE A 280 -1.45 -0.21 -2.11
N PHE A 281 -1.79 0.21 -3.33
CA PHE A 281 -2.08 -0.71 -4.44
C PHE A 281 -0.86 -1.54 -4.86
N GLN A 282 0.36 -1.02 -4.70
CA GLN A 282 1.58 -1.83 -4.87
C GLN A 282 1.66 -2.98 -3.86
N GLU A 283 1.19 -2.76 -2.63
CA GLU A 283 1.14 -3.82 -1.60
C GLU A 283 0.02 -4.85 -1.85
N LEU A 284 -1.08 -4.42 -2.48
CA LEU A 284 -2.13 -5.33 -2.99
C LEU A 284 -1.63 -6.18 -4.16
N ASN A 285 -0.74 -5.62 -4.97
CA ASN A 285 -0.15 -6.34 -6.07
C ASN A 285 0.92 -7.32 -5.55
N TYR A 286 0.48 -8.51 -5.17
CA TYR A 286 1.35 -9.56 -4.66
C TYR A 286 2.31 -10.17 -5.70
N VAL A 287 2.25 -9.73 -6.96
CA VAL A 287 3.18 -10.13 -8.01
C VAL A 287 4.44 -9.26 -7.97
N GLN A 288 5.06 -9.18 -6.79
CA GLN A 288 6.47 -8.86 -6.71
C GLN A 288 7.22 -10.18 -6.69
N VAL A 289 7.89 -10.47 -7.80
CA VAL A 289 8.97 -11.46 -7.84
C VAL A 289 9.95 -10.99 -6.76
N ASN A 290 10.05 -11.74 -5.66
CA ASN A 290 10.96 -11.43 -4.57
C ASN A 290 12.41 -11.64 -5.07
N THR A 291 12.97 -10.68 -5.81
CA THR A 291 14.35 -10.80 -6.31
C THR A 291 15.40 -10.25 -5.34
N GLY A 292 15.06 -9.88 -4.08
CA GLY A 292 16.06 -9.13 -3.31
C GLY A 292 15.95 -8.96 -1.80
N ARG A 293 15.01 -9.54 -1.05
CA ARG A 293 15.07 -9.46 0.43
C ARG A 293 14.76 -10.79 1.11
N GLU A 294 15.87 -11.41 1.50
CA GLU A 294 16.08 -12.39 2.57
C GLU A 294 15.36 -13.74 2.45
N LYS A 295 16.15 -14.76 2.77
CA LYS A 295 15.89 -16.20 2.74
C LYS A 295 14.81 -16.62 3.77
N CYS A 296 13.64 -16.00 3.74
CA CYS A 296 12.46 -16.54 4.40
C CYS A 296 11.82 -17.57 3.46
N LYS A 297 11.88 -18.84 3.89
CA LYS A 297 11.22 -20.04 3.34
C LYS A 297 10.07 -19.72 2.38
N ALA A 298 10.14 -20.31 1.19
CA ALA A 298 9.16 -20.21 0.09
C ALA A 298 7.78 -19.74 0.57
N VAL A 299 7.46 -18.46 0.32
CA VAL A 299 6.16 -17.88 0.64
C VAL A 299 5.29 -18.03 -0.60
N GLN A 300 4.42 -19.04 -0.63
CA GLN A 300 3.39 -19.15 -1.66
C GLN A 300 2.32 -18.09 -1.35
N LYS A 301 2.36 -16.94 -2.01
CA LYS A 301 1.37 -15.87 -1.85
C LYS A 301 0.21 -16.10 -2.80
N ILE A 302 -1.02 -16.09 -2.30
CA ILE A 302 -2.22 -16.43 -3.05
C ILE A 302 -3.20 -15.26 -3.00
N VAL A 303 -3.51 -14.74 -4.19
CA VAL A 303 -4.38 -13.58 -4.40
C VAL A 303 -5.78 -14.09 -4.63
N CYS A 304 -6.77 -13.62 -3.87
CA CYS A 304 -8.14 -14.05 -4.07
C CYS A 304 -8.88 -13.07 -4.99
N ARG A 305 -8.97 -13.36 -6.28
CA ARG A 305 -9.87 -12.61 -7.16
C ARG A 305 -11.29 -13.12 -6.99
N GLN A 306 -12.20 -12.25 -6.54
CA GLN A 306 -13.62 -12.49 -6.75
C GLN A 306 -13.92 -12.29 -8.23
N ALA A 307 -13.90 -13.38 -9.00
CA ALA A 307 -14.65 -13.41 -10.26
C ALA A 307 -16.14 -13.26 -9.90
N GLY A 308 -16.81 -12.29 -10.55
CA GLY A 308 -18.14 -11.82 -10.17
C GLY A 308 -19.11 -12.93 -9.77
N CYS A 309 -19.56 -12.89 -8.52
CA CYS A 309 -20.79 -13.56 -8.14
C CYS A 309 -21.97 -12.73 -8.65
N PRO A 310 -23.01 -13.35 -9.25
CA PRO A 310 -24.26 -12.66 -9.52
C PRO A 310 -24.88 -12.26 -8.17
N CYS A 311 -25.20 -10.98 -8.03
CA CYS A 311 -25.93 -10.48 -6.87
C CYS A 311 -27.23 -11.28 -6.71
N SER A 312 -27.42 -11.88 -5.53
CA SER A 312 -28.74 -12.21 -4.99
C SER A 312 -29.24 -11.02 -4.18
#